data_AF-A0A401RHJ6-F1
#
_entry.id   AF-A0A401RHJ6-F1
#
_cell.length_a   1.000
_cell.length_b   1.000
_cell.length_c   1.000
_cell.angle_alpha   90.00
_cell.angle_beta   90.00
_cell.angle_gamma   90.00
#
_symmetry.space_group_name_H-M   'P 1'
#
loop_
_entity.id
_entity.type
_entity.pdbx_description
1 polymer ?
#
loop_
_entity_poly.entity_id
_entity_poly.type
_entity_poly.pdbx_seq_one_letter_code
_entity_poly.pdbx_strand_id
1 'polypeptide(L)'
;MNQHGYCTVCPGKCIWSVHFNQKYRFEYETRKEKRTYAELKEKYEKETGEKMTQEKILKQVQQEFAEVTDVVLKLIEMSNQCILRLEEIALRPNPLSTPEYIDLLIQSEKEEAKPGFLDRIQSLIEVKEQAVLIAKLAGREELLPKESEPYQAKMEIKLFQPDKIILQTWKWVKRQVEKLPKSS
;
A
#
# COMPACT_ATOMS: atom_id res chain seq x y z
N MET A 1 30.53 1.77 -22.53
CA MET A 1 31.78 1.74 -21.73
C MET A 1 32.74 2.81 -22.25
N ASN A 2 33.69 3.28 -21.42
CA ASN A 2 34.79 4.12 -21.86
C ASN A 2 35.91 3.29 -22.51
N GLN A 3 36.96 3.97 -22.98
CA GLN A 3 38.13 3.36 -23.63
C GLN A 3 38.88 2.36 -22.73
N HIS A 4 38.67 2.42 -21.41
CA HIS A 4 39.27 1.54 -20.41
C HIS A 4 38.36 0.38 -19.98
N GLY A 5 37.21 0.18 -20.64
CA GLY A 5 36.30 -0.92 -20.35
C GLY A 5 35.39 -0.71 -19.15
N TYR A 6 35.30 0.51 -18.60
CA TYR A 6 34.43 0.85 -17.47
C TYR A 6 33.12 1.50 -17.92
N CYS A 7 32.04 1.25 -17.18
CA CYS A 7 30.76 1.91 -17.39
C CYS A 7 30.83 3.39 -17.02
N THR A 8 30.21 4.22 -17.84
CA THR A 8 30.13 5.68 -17.66
C THR A 8 28.84 6.12 -16.96
N VAL A 9 27.88 5.21 -16.77
CA VAL A 9 26.56 5.49 -16.19
C VAL A 9 26.52 5.16 -14.70
N CYS A 10 27.13 4.04 -14.29
CA CYS A 10 27.09 3.61 -12.90
C CYS A 10 27.96 4.53 -12.02
N PRO A 11 27.49 4.95 -10.84
CA PRO A 11 28.26 5.81 -9.93
C PRO A 11 29.63 5.22 -9.56
N GLY A 12 29.70 3.90 -9.39
CA GLY A 12 30.92 3.16 -9.07
C GLY A 12 31.83 2.83 -10.26
N LYS A 13 31.50 3.29 -11.48
CA LYS A 13 32.25 3.02 -12.72
C LYS A 13 32.64 1.55 -12.87
N CYS A 14 31.67 0.64 -12.80
CA CYS A 14 31.90 -0.81 -12.83
C CYS A 14 32.51 -1.28 -14.17
N ILE A 15 33.25 -2.40 -14.16
CA ILE A 15 33.79 -3.01 -15.40
C ILE A 15 32.62 -3.50 -16.27
N TRP A 16 32.68 -3.29 -17.59
CA TRP A 16 31.58 -3.59 -18.51
C TRP A 16 31.20 -5.08 -18.56
N SER A 17 32.16 -5.98 -18.32
CA SER A 17 31.93 -7.44 -18.34
C SER A 17 30.98 -7.94 -17.25
N VAL A 18 30.78 -7.17 -16.17
CA VAL A 18 29.82 -7.51 -15.11
C VAL A 18 28.43 -6.93 -15.36
N HIS A 19 28.23 -6.23 -16.48
CA HIS A 19 26.93 -5.71 -16.86
C HIS A 19 26.21 -6.67 -17.79
N PHE A 20 24.92 -6.86 -17.53
CA PHE A 20 24.02 -7.54 -18.44
C PHE A 20 22.88 -6.58 -18.82
N ASN A 21 22.91 -6.09 -20.05
CA ASN A 21 21.79 -5.33 -20.59
C ASN A 21 20.71 -6.30 -21.03
N GLN A 22 19.51 -6.17 -20.48
CA GLN A 22 18.35 -6.92 -20.96
C GLN A 22 18.09 -6.61 -22.44
N LYS A 23 17.75 -7.63 -23.23
CA LYS A 23 17.52 -7.51 -24.69
C LYS A 23 16.20 -6.84 -25.07
N TYR A 24 15.33 -6.63 -24.09
CA TYR A 24 14.00 -6.07 -24.27
C TYR A 24 13.72 -5.11 -23.11
N ARG A 25 12.83 -4.15 -23.37
CA ARG A 25 12.31 -3.21 -22.38
C ARG A 25 10.82 -3.45 -22.23
N PHE A 26 10.34 -3.52 -21.01
CA PHE A 26 8.90 -3.46 -20.75
C PHE A 26 8.47 -1.99 -20.78
N GLU A 27 7.57 -1.66 -21.69
CA GLU A 27 6.91 -0.37 -21.73
C GLU A 27 5.46 -0.55 -21.28
N TYR A 28 5.09 0.13 -20.20
CA TYR A 28 3.71 0.13 -19.71
C TYR A 28 2.97 1.31 -20.35
N GLU A 29 1.97 1.01 -21.17
CA GLU A 29 1.10 2.03 -21.77
C GLU A 29 -0.20 2.13 -20.99
N THR A 30 -0.47 3.28 -20.37
CA THR A 30 -1.75 3.55 -19.70
C THR A 30 -2.75 4.04 -20.73
N ARG A 31 -3.75 3.22 -21.07
CA ARG A 31 -4.84 3.60 -21.96
C ARG A 31 -6.07 4.04 -21.17
N LYS A 32 -6.64 5.18 -21.53
CA LYS A 32 -7.95 5.61 -21.02
C LYS A 32 -9.04 4.90 -21.80
N GLU A 33 -9.67 3.92 -21.17
CA GLU A 33 -10.82 3.22 -21.74
C GLU A 33 -12.11 3.72 -21.09
N LYS A 34 -13.13 3.97 -21.89
CA LYS A 34 -14.49 4.12 -21.37
C LYS A 34 -15.02 2.72 -21.12
N ARG A 35 -15.35 2.42 -19.86
CA ARG A 35 -16.00 1.18 -19.49
C ARG A 35 -17.41 1.50 -19.05
N THR A 36 -18.39 0.79 -19.62
CA THR A 36 -19.78 0.91 -19.19
C THR A 36 -20.11 -0.16 -18.16
N TYR A 37 -21.12 0.12 -17.32
CA TYR A 37 -21.64 -0.88 -16.38
C TYR A 37 -22.13 -2.15 -17.11
N ALA A 38 -22.70 -1.99 -18.31
CA ALA A 38 -23.18 -3.10 -19.12
C ALA A 38 -22.03 -4.03 -19.56
N GLU A 39 -20.92 -3.49 -20.04
CA GLU A 39 -19.73 -4.26 -20.42
C GLU A 39 -19.12 -5.01 -19.22
N LEU A 40 -19.04 -4.34 -18.07
CA LEU A 40 -18.55 -4.97 -16.84
C LEU A 40 -19.45 -6.12 -16.42
N LYS A 41 -20.77 -5.89 -16.42
CA LYS A 41 -21.76 -6.91 -16.11
C LYS A 41 -21.66 -8.10 -17.06
N GLU A 42 -21.60 -7.87 -18.36
CA GLU A 42 -21.48 -8.92 -19.37
C GLU A 42 -20.21 -9.77 -19.16
N LYS A 43 -19.09 -9.15 -18.81
CA LYS A 43 -17.85 -9.87 -18.49
C LYS A 43 -18.03 -10.83 -17.32
N TYR A 44 -18.60 -10.36 -16.21
CA TYR A 44 -18.87 -11.20 -15.03
C TYR A 44 -19.88 -12.31 -15.34
N GLU A 45 -20.96 -12.01 -16.06
CA GLU A 45 -21.97 -13.01 -16.45
C GLU A 45 -21.38 -14.09 -17.38
N LYS A 46 -20.47 -13.70 -18.29
CA LYS A 46 -19.77 -14.63 -19.17
C LYS A 46 -18.76 -15.51 -18.42
N GLU A 47 -18.04 -14.95 -17.45
CA GLU A 47 -17.07 -15.68 -16.64
C GLU A 47 -17.74 -16.66 -15.66
N THR A 48 -18.89 -16.28 -15.12
CA THR A 48 -19.65 -17.11 -14.16
C THR A 48 -20.67 -18.03 -14.82
N GLY A 49 -21.09 -17.74 -16.05
CA GLY A 49 -22.12 -18.49 -16.78
C GLY A 49 -23.55 -18.23 -16.30
N GLU A 50 -23.75 -17.27 -15.39
CA GLU A 50 -25.05 -16.95 -14.79
C GLU A 50 -25.41 -15.48 -15.03
N LYS A 51 -26.71 -15.17 -15.11
CA LYS A 51 -27.17 -13.77 -15.06
C LYS A 51 -27.01 -13.23 -13.65
N MET A 52 -26.32 -12.10 -13.53
CA MET A 52 -25.91 -11.53 -12.24
C MET A 52 -26.67 -10.23 -11.98
N THR A 53 -27.14 -10.06 -10.74
CA THR A 53 -27.69 -8.78 -10.27
C THR A 53 -26.55 -7.82 -9.92
N GLN A 54 -26.85 -6.51 -9.87
CA GLN A 54 -25.90 -5.47 -9.46
C GLN A 54 -25.25 -5.78 -8.10
N GLU A 55 -26.07 -6.20 -7.13
CA GLU A 55 -25.60 -6.54 -5.78
C GLU A 55 -24.67 -7.76 -5.76
N LYS A 56 -24.92 -8.77 -6.59
CA LYS A 56 -24.10 -9.98 -6.66
C LYS A 56 -22.72 -9.66 -7.27
N ILE A 57 -22.68 -8.82 -8.31
CA ILE A 57 -21.43 -8.33 -8.90
C ILE A 57 -20.62 -7.53 -7.88
N LEU A 58 -21.27 -6.61 -7.15
CA LEU A 58 -20.58 -5.80 -6.13
C LEU A 58 -19.95 -6.67 -5.04
N LYS A 59 -20.68 -7.68 -4.54
CA LYS A 59 -20.16 -8.62 -3.55
C LYS A 59 -18.96 -9.41 -4.08
N GLN A 60 -19.02 -9.87 -5.33
CA GLN A 60 -17.93 -10.62 -5.94
C GLN A 60 -16.67 -9.76 -6.10
N VAL A 61 -16.82 -8.51 -6.56
CA VAL A 61 -15.70 -7.55 -6.66
C VAL A 61 -15.07 -7.29 -5.28
N GLN A 62 -15.88 -7.14 -4.23
CA GLN A 62 -15.39 -6.96 -2.87
C GLN A 62 -14.62 -8.18 -2.36
N GLN A 63 -15.10 -9.38 -2.68
CA GLN A 63 -14.44 -10.62 -2.32
C GLN A 63 -13.10 -10.78 -3.06
N GLU A 64 -13.07 -10.56 -4.39
CA GLU A 64 -11.86 -10.59 -5.19
C GLU A 64 -10.81 -9.59 -4.67
N PHE A 65 -11.26 -8.38 -4.30
CA PHE A 65 -10.39 -7.39 -3.68
C PHE A 65 -9.81 -7.87 -2.35
N ALA A 66 -10.62 -8.50 -1.50
CA ALA A 66 -10.17 -9.05 -0.21
C ALA A 66 -9.17 -10.20 -0.40
N GLU A 67 -9.43 -11.11 -1.34
CA GLU A 67 -8.53 -12.22 -1.67
C GLU A 67 -7.17 -11.73 -2.19
N VAL A 68 -7.17 -10.76 -3.11
CA VAL A 68 -5.93 -10.15 -3.60
C VAL A 68 -5.19 -9.46 -2.45
N THR A 69 -5.91 -8.76 -1.57
CA THR A 69 -5.32 -8.10 -0.39
C THR A 69 -4.65 -9.12 0.53
N ASP A 70 -5.28 -10.26 0.81
CA ASP A 70 -4.71 -11.33 1.63
C ASP A 70 -3.43 -11.91 1.02
N VAL A 71 -3.42 -12.15 -0.30
CA VAL A 71 -2.22 -12.61 -1.02
C VAL A 71 -1.09 -11.60 -0.90
N VAL A 72 -1.38 -10.31 -1.09
CA VAL A 72 -0.37 -9.24 -0.95
C VAL A 72 0.20 -9.20 0.46
N LEU A 73 -0.65 -9.26 1.49
CA LEU A 73 -0.20 -9.28 2.89
C LEU A 73 0.69 -10.50 3.19
N LYS A 74 0.32 -11.67 2.68
CA LYS A 74 1.13 -12.88 2.83
C LYS A 74 2.49 -12.76 2.14
N LEU A 75 2.55 -12.15 0.96
CA LEU A 75 3.81 -11.91 0.25
C LEU A 75 4.71 -10.92 0.99
N ILE A 76 4.13 -9.87 1.59
CA ILE A 76 4.86 -8.92 2.44
C ILE A 76 5.47 -9.66 3.64
N GLU A 77 4.67 -10.48 4.33
CA GLU A 77 5.13 -11.26 5.47
C GLU A 77 6.27 -12.22 5.09
N MET A 78 6.12 -12.97 4.00
CA MET A 78 7.17 -13.84 3.48
C MET A 78 8.44 -13.07 3.12
N SER A 79 8.31 -11.90 2.49
CA SER A 79 9.45 -11.03 2.17
C SER A 79 10.18 -10.58 3.44
N ASN A 80 9.45 -10.19 4.48
CA ASN A 80 10.04 -9.80 5.76
C ASN A 80 10.79 -10.98 6.41
N GLN A 81 10.22 -12.18 6.40
CA GLN A 81 10.90 -13.37 6.93
C GLN A 81 12.19 -13.69 6.18
N CYS A 82 12.18 -13.54 4.84
CA CYS A 82 13.39 -13.67 4.03
C CYS A 82 14.44 -12.62 4.40
N ILE A 83 14.04 -11.36 4.60
CA ILE A 83 14.95 -10.27 5.01
C ILE A 83 15.58 -10.59 6.37
N LEU A 84 14.77 -10.96 7.37
CA LEU A 84 15.26 -11.32 8.71
C LEU A 84 16.25 -12.49 8.65
N ARG A 85 15.95 -13.51 7.83
CA ARG A 85 16.86 -14.64 7.64
C ARG A 85 18.16 -14.22 6.96
N LEU A 86 18.10 -13.32 5.98
CA LEU A 86 19.29 -12.77 5.32
C LEU A 86 20.14 -11.97 6.30
N GLU A 87 19.53 -11.16 7.17
CA GLU A 87 20.22 -10.40 8.22
C GLU A 87 20.94 -11.32 9.21
N GLU A 88 20.30 -12.43 9.63
CA GLU A 88 20.88 -13.41 10.56
C GLU A 88 22.16 -14.06 10.00
N ILE A 89 22.17 -14.41 8.71
CA ILE A 89 23.31 -15.10 8.07
C ILE A 89 24.34 -14.15 7.46
N ALA A 90 24.04 -12.86 7.39
CA ALA A 90 24.89 -11.90 6.73
C ALA A 90 26.21 -11.72 7.50
N LEU A 91 27.33 -12.01 6.85
CA LEU A 91 28.67 -11.71 7.38
C LEU A 91 28.89 -10.21 7.63
N ARG A 92 28.13 -9.38 6.92
CA ARG A 92 28.04 -7.93 7.11
C ARG A 92 26.56 -7.57 7.11
N PRO A 93 26.00 -7.09 8.23
CA PRO A 93 24.59 -6.72 8.27
C PRO A 93 24.31 -5.61 7.28
N ASN A 94 23.05 -5.51 6.84
CA ASN A 94 22.63 -4.40 6.00
C ASN A 94 22.99 -3.08 6.72
N PRO A 95 23.85 -2.22 6.13
CA PRO A 95 24.26 -0.99 6.79
C PRO A 95 23.13 0.05 6.82
N LEU A 96 22.04 -0.19 6.08
CA LEU A 96 20.92 0.73 5.98
C LEU A 96 19.84 0.39 7.01
N SER A 97 19.43 1.39 7.75
CA SER A 97 18.20 1.39 8.53
C SER A 97 16.96 1.41 7.63
N THR A 98 15.80 1.01 8.16
CA THR A 98 14.52 1.04 7.43
C THR A 98 14.21 2.42 6.80
N PRO A 99 14.41 3.56 7.48
CA PRO A 99 14.23 4.87 6.86
C PRO A 99 15.19 5.14 5.68
N GLU A 100 16.46 4.73 5.78
CA GLU A 100 17.45 4.89 4.71
C GLU A 100 17.15 3.99 3.51
N TYR A 101 16.58 2.81 3.74
CA TYR A 101 16.09 1.95 2.67
C TYR A 101 14.90 2.60 1.93
N ILE A 102 13.97 3.23 2.65
CA ILE A 102 12.85 3.95 2.03
C ILE A 102 13.35 5.14 1.20
N ASP A 103 14.45 5.80 1.61
CA ASP A 103 15.08 6.84 0.79
C ASP A 103 15.57 6.32 -0.56
N LEU A 104 16.13 5.10 -0.60
CA LEU A 104 16.49 4.45 -1.87
C LEU A 104 15.26 4.18 -2.74
N LEU A 105 14.14 3.74 -2.16
CA LEU A 105 12.90 3.53 -2.89
C LEU A 105 12.37 4.84 -3.49
N ILE A 106 12.38 5.93 -2.72
CA ILE A 106 11.99 7.27 -3.20
C ILE A 106 12.88 7.71 -4.36
N GLN A 107 14.20 7.53 -4.23
CA GLN A 107 15.14 7.86 -5.29
C GLN A 107 14.87 7.03 -6.56
N SER A 108 14.60 5.73 -6.41
CA SER A 108 14.26 4.87 -7.54
C SER A 108 12.97 5.31 -8.24
N GLU A 109 11.93 5.70 -7.50
CA GLU A 109 10.68 6.20 -8.09
C GLU A 109 10.87 7.53 -8.84
N LYS A 110 11.75 8.41 -8.34
CA LYS A 110 12.14 9.65 -9.04
C LYS A 110 12.88 9.38 -10.35
N GLU A 111 13.77 8.38 -10.34
CA GLU A 111 14.54 7.99 -11.53
C GLU A 111 13.67 7.28 -12.57
N GLU A 112 12.74 6.42 -12.13
CA GLU A 112 11.81 5.73 -13.02
C GLU A 112 10.76 6.68 -13.61
N ALA A 113 10.31 7.68 -12.85
CA ALA A 113 9.36 8.72 -13.24
C ALA A 113 8.10 8.19 -13.96
N LYS A 114 7.63 7.00 -13.58
CA LYS A 114 6.42 6.38 -14.16
C LYS A 114 5.17 7.20 -13.80
N PRO A 115 4.10 7.19 -14.63
CA PRO A 115 2.86 7.90 -14.31
C PRO A 115 2.37 7.64 -12.87
N GLY A 116 1.96 8.70 -12.17
CA GLY A 116 1.57 8.62 -10.75
C GLY A 116 2.73 8.50 -9.75
N PHE A 117 3.99 8.67 -10.18
CA PHE A 117 5.16 8.58 -9.28
C PHE A 117 5.13 9.62 -8.15
N LEU A 118 4.55 10.81 -8.37
CA LEU A 118 4.43 11.83 -7.32
C LEU A 118 3.57 11.34 -6.15
N ASP A 119 2.44 10.69 -6.42
CA ASP A 119 1.55 10.14 -5.39
C ASP A 119 2.23 8.98 -4.65
N ARG A 120 2.99 8.13 -5.37
CA ARG A 120 3.78 7.06 -4.76
C ARG A 120 4.91 7.60 -3.88
N ILE A 121 5.64 8.63 -4.35
CA ILE A 121 6.67 9.31 -3.56
C ILE A 121 6.07 9.90 -2.29
N GLN A 122 4.93 10.58 -2.39
CA GLN A 122 4.25 11.13 -1.22
C GLN A 122 3.89 10.03 -0.21
N SER A 123 3.33 8.92 -0.70
CA SER A 123 3.03 7.75 0.13
C SER A 123 4.29 7.17 0.80
N LEU A 124 5.41 7.11 0.09
CA LEU A 124 6.68 6.63 0.62
C LEU A 124 7.26 7.60 1.68
N ILE A 125 7.10 8.91 1.52
CA ILE A 125 7.50 9.91 2.52
C ILE A 125 6.72 9.69 3.82
N GLU A 126 5.41 9.48 3.74
CA GLU A 126 4.57 9.22 4.92
C GLU A 126 4.99 7.92 5.64
N VAL A 127 5.29 6.85 4.90
CA VAL A 127 5.79 5.60 5.47
C VAL A 127 7.18 5.79 6.10
N LYS A 128 8.05 6.60 5.49
CA LYS A 128 9.36 6.94 6.05
C LYS A 128 9.23 7.64 7.40
N GLU A 129 8.34 8.63 7.50
CA GLU A 129 8.08 9.32 8.78
C GLU A 129 7.63 8.33 9.86
N GLN A 130 6.75 7.39 9.52
CA GLN A 130 6.34 6.33 10.46
C GLN A 130 7.51 5.43 10.88
N ALA A 131 8.37 5.03 9.92
CA ALA A 131 9.54 4.20 10.20
C ALA A 131 10.53 4.89 11.14
N VAL A 132 10.75 6.20 10.98
CA VAL A 132 11.60 7.01 11.88
C VAL A 132 11.04 7.01 13.29
N LEU A 133 9.73 7.18 13.45
CA LEU A 133 9.08 7.18 14.77
C LEU A 133 9.16 5.82 15.45
N ILE A 134 8.95 4.73 14.71
CA ILE A 134 9.10 3.36 15.22
C ILE A 134 10.54 3.13 15.69
N ALA A 135 11.54 3.57 14.92
CA ALA A 135 12.94 3.45 15.29
C ALA A 135 13.27 4.24 16.57
N LYS A 136 12.78 5.48 16.71
CA LYS A 136 12.91 6.29 17.93
C LYS A 136 12.31 5.61 19.16
N LEU A 137 11.09 5.08 19.03
CA LEU A 137 10.40 4.37 20.11
C LEU A 137 11.14 3.09 20.52
N ALA A 138 11.64 2.32 19.56
CA ALA A 138 12.45 1.14 19.83
C ALA A 138 13.78 1.49 20.53
N GLY A 139 14.36 2.65 20.17
CA GLY A 139 15.55 3.23 20.80
C GLY A 139 15.33 3.88 22.17
N ARG A 140 14.07 3.92 22.68
CA ARG A 140 13.67 4.63 23.91
C ARG A 140 13.95 6.14 23.88
N GLU A 141 13.95 6.74 22.70
CA GLU A 141 13.96 8.20 22.55
C GLU A 141 12.55 8.76 22.73
N GLU A 142 12.44 9.91 23.40
CA GLU A 142 11.17 10.58 23.66
C GLU A 142 10.68 11.31 22.39
N LEU A 143 9.44 11.05 21.99
CA LEU A 143 8.85 11.67 20.80
C LEU A 143 8.58 13.15 21.05
N LEU A 144 8.87 14.00 20.06
CA LEU A 144 8.48 15.40 20.14
C LEU A 144 6.94 15.53 20.07
N PRO A 145 6.31 16.54 20.70
CA PRO A 145 4.86 16.69 20.72
C PRO A 145 4.20 16.64 19.33
N LYS A 146 4.80 17.30 18.33
CA LYS A 146 4.34 17.31 16.92
C LYS A 146 4.39 15.94 16.24
N GLU A 147 5.30 15.08 16.69
CA GLU A 147 5.48 13.72 16.17
C GLU A 147 4.46 12.74 16.76
N SER A 148 3.89 13.07 17.92
CA SER A 148 2.88 12.28 18.62
C SER A 148 1.43 12.60 18.21
N GLU A 149 1.16 13.80 17.69
CA GLU A 149 -0.17 14.26 17.26
C GLU A 149 -0.94 13.29 16.34
N PRO A 150 -0.37 12.76 15.24
CA PRO A 150 -1.12 11.86 14.35
C PRO A 150 -1.45 10.50 14.97
N TYR A 151 -0.70 10.08 16.00
CA TYR A 151 -0.98 8.85 16.76
C TYR A 151 -1.98 9.11 17.89
N GLN A 152 -1.87 10.27 18.56
CA GLN A 152 -2.86 10.73 19.55
C GLN A 152 -4.24 10.84 18.91
N ALA A 153 -4.36 11.45 17.73
CA ALA A 153 -5.63 11.53 16.99
C ALA A 153 -6.19 10.14 16.62
N LYS A 154 -5.34 9.19 16.16
CA LYS A 154 -5.78 7.81 15.84
C LYS A 154 -6.14 6.99 17.09
N MET A 155 -5.46 7.22 18.22
CA MET A 155 -5.81 6.62 19.51
C MET A 155 -7.12 7.21 20.04
N GLU A 156 -7.31 8.52 19.96
CA GLU A 156 -8.56 9.21 20.31
C GLU A 156 -9.73 8.75 19.44
N ILE A 157 -9.54 8.55 18.13
CA ILE A 157 -10.56 7.97 17.24
C ILE A 157 -10.90 6.52 17.62
N LYS A 158 -9.91 5.71 18.02
CA LYS A 158 -10.15 4.34 18.51
C LYS A 158 -10.74 4.30 19.93
N LEU A 159 -10.47 5.29 20.76
CA LEU A 159 -11.00 5.42 22.13
C LEU A 159 -12.34 6.18 22.20
N PHE A 160 -12.79 6.83 21.13
CA PHE A 160 -14.12 7.43 21.05
C PHE A 160 -15.19 6.33 21.03
N GLN A 161 -15.48 5.81 22.23
CA GLN A 161 -16.69 5.03 22.48
C GLN A 161 -17.89 5.97 22.28
N PRO A 162 -18.95 5.53 21.56
CA PRO A 162 -20.07 6.41 21.26
C PRO A 162 -20.68 6.91 22.57
N ASP A 163 -20.61 8.22 22.78
CA ASP A 163 -21.12 8.88 23.97
C ASP A 163 -22.56 8.42 24.26
N LYS A 164 -22.91 8.39 25.55
CA LYS A 164 -24.23 8.03 26.08
C LYS A 164 -25.38 8.74 25.33
N ILE A 165 -25.10 9.91 24.75
CA ILE A 165 -26.00 10.72 23.92
C ILE A 165 -26.34 10.01 22.59
N ILE A 166 -25.37 9.40 21.89
CA ILE A 166 -25.59 8.69 20.62
C ILE A 166 -26.41 7.41 20.83
N LEU A 167 -26.18 6.68 21.92
CA LEU A 167 -27.00 5.52 22.29
C LEU A 167 -28.43 5.91 22.67
N GLN A 168 -28.62 7.07 23.30
CA GLN A 168 -29.95 7.60 23.62
C GLN A 168 -30.69 8.04 22.35
N THR A 169 -30.01 8.72 21.42
CA THR A 169 -30.61 9.12 20.14
C THR A 169 -30.90 7.91 19.25
N TRP A 170 -30.03 6.89 19.19
CA TRP A 170 -30.31 5.64 18.46
C TRP A 170 -31.49 4.86 19.06
N LYS A 171 -31.58 4.77 20.40
CA LYS A 171 -32.75 4.17 21.06
C LYS A 171 -34.04 4.94 20.76
N TRP A 172 -33.97 6.27 20.72
CA TRP A 172 -35.11 7.11 20.38
C TRP A 172 -35.53 6.94 18.91
N VAL A 173 -34.58 6.99 17.96
CA VAL A 173 -34.84 6.78 16.52
C VAL A 173 -35.40 5.38 16.26
N LYS A 174 -34.83 4.33 16.85
CA LYS A 174 -35.33 2.96 16.71
C LYS A 174 -36.78 2.81 17.21
N ARG A 175 -37.11 3.48 18.33
CA ARG A 175 -38.46 3.51 18.90
C ARG A 175 -39.46 4.32 18.06
N GLN A 176 -39.00 5.26 17.25
CA GLN A 176 -39.84 5.98 16.28
C GLN A 176 -40.08 5.13 15.03
N VAL A 177 -39.06 4.40 14.54
CA VAL A 177 -39.17 3.51 13.38
C VAL A 177 -40.10 2.33 13.67
N GLU A 178 -40.08 1.76 14.87
CA GLU A 178 -40.98 0.67 15.29
C GLU A 178 -42.46 1.09 15.44
N LYS A 179 -42.73 2.40 15.54
CA LYS A 179 -44.09 2.96 15.65
C LYS A 179 -44.71 3.34 14.30
N LEU A 180 -43.95 3.26 13.21
CA LEU A 180 -44.49 3.49 11.88
C LEU A 180 -45.32 2.27 11.45
N PRO A 181 -46.56 2.45 10.96
CA PRO A 181 -47.35 1.34 10.47
C PRO A 181 -46.62 0.70 9.29
N LYS A 182 -46.38 -0.61 9.39
CA LYS A 182 -45.81 -1.39 8.29
C LYS A 182 -46.79 -1.31 7.13
N SER A 183 -46.36 -0.75 6.01
CA SER A 183 -47.16 -0.72 4.78
C SER A 183 -47.44 -2.17 4.34
N SER A 184 -48.72 -2.52 4.30
CA SER A 184 -49.26 -3.76 3.73
C SER A 184 -48.91 -3.93 2.26
#